data_AF-A0A1G2Y103-F1
#
_entry.id   AF-A0A1G2Y103-F1
#
_cell.length_a   1.000
_cell.length_b   1.000
_cell.length_c   1.000
_cell.angle_alpha   90.00
_cell.angle_beta   90.00
_cell.angle_gamma   90.00
#
_symmetry.space_group_name_H-M   'P 1'
#
loop_
_entity.id
_entity.type
_entity.pdbx_description
1 polymer ?
#
loop_
_entity_poly.entity_id
_entity_poly.type
_entity_poly.pdbx_seq_one_letter_code
_entity_poly.pdbx_strand_id
1 'polypeptide(L)'
;MNRDPALYQSFVKQARKALSDHPQIKHEWSIDEDEDHCILDIPEMFDEGFAIKIEVNPDRITVIASGAHMTLNLNEYKNADELAAQALGLVRDLLSPGMRIRERLAGGIPYKWAFETYQNGRWLTMEWIGLIFWNYFGKRTEKIYQNKVLPARK
;
A
#
# COMPACT_ATOMS: atom_id res chain seq x y z
N MET A 1 1.18 -4.78 27.20
CA MET A 1 1.80 -4.61 25.87
C MET A 1 2.64 -3.35 25.93
N ASN A 2 3.94 -3.45 25.66
CA ASN A 2 4.83 -2.29 25.64
C ASN A 2 4.56 -1.55 24.32
N ARG A 3 3.92 -0.38 24.38
CA ARG A 3 3.66 0.46 23.21
C ARG A 3 4.94 1.25 22.96
N ASP A 4 5.79 0.76 22.07
CA ASP A 4 7.02 1.44 21.68
C ASP A 4 6.72 2.34 20.46
N PRO A 5 6.77 3.68 20.60
CA PRO A 5 6.49 4.59 19.50
C PRO A 5 7.62 4.63 18.45
N ALA A 6 8.71 3.86 18.61
CA ALA A 6 9.85 3.86 17.70
C ALA A 6 9.45 3.60 16.24
N LEU A 7 8.49 2.73 15.98
CA LEU A 7 8.02 2.43 14.63
C LEU A 7 7.28 3.62 14.00
N TYR A 8 6.34 4.22 14.73
CA TYR A 8 5.66 5.44 14.32
C TYR A 8 6.66 6.57 14.01
N GLN A 9 7.57 6.85 14.94
CA GLN A 9 8.53 7.95 14.81
C GLN A 9 9.45 7.74 13.60
N SER A 10 9.93 6.51 13.40
CA SER A 10 10.75 6.17 12.25
C SER A 10 9.98 6.34 10.95
N PHE A 11 8.76 5.81 10.86
CA PHE A 11 7.94 5.92 9.66
C PHE A 11 7.65 7.37 9.31
N VAL A 12 7.14 8.18 10.23
CA VAL A 12 6.79 9.59 9.97
C VAL A 12 8.01 10.38 9.53
N LYS A 13 9.17 10.19 10.18
CA LYS A 13 10.42 10.86 9.82
C LYS A 13 10.84 10.52 8.38
N GLN A 14 10.84 9.24 8.03
CA GLN A 14 11.25 8.78 6.70
C GLN A 14 10.24 9.19 5.62
N ALA A 15 8.94 9.06 5.90
CA ALA A 15 7.86 9.40 4.98
C ALA A 15 7.84 10.90 4.67
N ARG A 16 7.94 11.77 5.69
CA ARG A 16 8.01 13.22 5.48
C ARG A 16 9.19 13.63 4.60
N LYS A 17 10.36 13.02 4.84
CA LYS A 17 11.54 13.24 4.00
C LYS A 17 11.30 12.77 2.55
N ALA A 18 10.74 11.59 2.35
CA ALA A 18 10.47 11.07 1.01
C ALA A 18 9.42 11.92 0.26
N LEU A 19 8.40 12.41 0.96
CA LEU A 19 7.34 13.24 0.38
C LEU A 19 7.78 14.68 0.11
N SER A 20 8.72 15.23 0.90
CA SER A 20 9.27 16.57 0.62
C SER A 20 10.03 16.63 -0.71
N ASP A 21 10.60 15.52 -1.15
CA ASP A 21 11.28 15.41 -2.45
C ASP A 21 10.27 15.27 -3.62
N HIS A 22 8.98 15.10 -3.32
CA HIS A 22 7.91 14.83 -4.29
C HIS A 22 6.63 15.62 -3.96
N PRO A 23 6.66 16.97 -4.03
CA PRO A 23 5.55 17.84 -3.63
C PRO A 23 4.27 17.66 -4.46
N GLN A 24 4.35 17.00 -5.63
CA GLN A 24 3.19 16.66 -6.45
C GLN A 24 2.32 15.55 -5.84
N ILE A 25 2.84 14.76 -4.89
CA ILE A 25 2.08 13.71 -4.21
C ILE A 25 1.19 14.37 -3.16
N LYS A 26 -0.09 14.52 -3.48
CA LYS A 26 -1.11 14.92 -2.50
C LYS A 26 -1.21 13.84 -1.42
N HIS A 27 -1.26 14.25 -0.15
CA HIS A 27 -1.39 13.33 0.96
C HIS A 27 -1.95 14.02 2.20
N GLU A 28 -2.54 13.23 3.10
CA GLU A 28 -3.10 13.66 4.37
C GLU A 28 -2.56 12.77 5.49
N TRP A 29 -2.39 13.38 6.67
CA TRP A 29 -1.92 12.69 7.88
C TRP A 29 -3.02 12.69 8.93
N SER A 30 -3.23 11.55 9.56
CA SER A 30 -3.94 11.43 10.85
C SER A 30 -2.96 10.84 11.85
N ILE A 31 -2.67 11.55 12.93
CA ILE A 31 -1.71 11.13 13.96
C ILE A 31 -2.45 11.19 15.29
N ASP A 32 -2.44 10.09 16.03
CA ASP A 32 -3.10 10.02 17.33
C ASP A 32 -2.30 10.78 18.40
N GLU A 33 -2.97 11.27 19.44
CA GLU A 33 -2.36 12.13 20.48
C GLU A 33 -1.23 11.42 21.26
N ASP A 34 -1.29 10.09 21.38
CA ASP A 34 -0.31 9.26 22.05
C ASP A 34 0.87 8.85 21.15
N GLU A 35 0.89 9.30 19.89
CA GLU A 35 1.98 9.08 18.93
C GLU A 35 2.38 7.59 18.78
N ASP A 36 1.44 6.67 18.98
CA ASP A 36 1.66 5.23 18.81
C ASP A 36 0.98 4.65 17.56
N HIS A 37 0.11 5.45 16.93
CA HIS A 37 -0.61 5.13 15.72
C HIS A 37 -0.66 6.34 14.76
N CYS A 38 -0.47 6.07 13.47
CA CYS A 38 -0.73 7.08 12.44
C CYS A 38 -1.22 6.48 11.13
N ILE A 39 -1.92 7.31 10.39
CA ILE A 39 -2.42 7.03 9.06
C ILE A 39 -1.85 8.07 8.09
N LEU A 40 -1.27 7.58 6.99
CA LEU A 40 -0.92 8.37 5.82
C LEU A 40 -1.85 7.98 4.67
N ASP A 41 -2.69 8.92 4.23
CA ASP A 41 -3.61 8.73 3.11
C ASP A 41 -3.08 9.45 1.86
N ILE A 42 -2.93 8.71 0.77
CA ILE A 42 -2.57 9.22 -0.56
C ILE A 42 -3.77 8.96 -1.47
N PRO A 43 -4.56 9.99 -1.82
CA PRO A 43 -5.77 9.80 -2.63
C PRO A 43 -5.43 9.39 -4.05
N GLU A 44 -6.42 8.83 -4.74
CA GLU A 44 -6.36 8.57 -6.17
C GLU A 44 -6.11 9.87 -6.95
N MET A 45 -5.13 9.85 -7.85
CA MET A 45 -4.71 11.03 -8.62
C MET A 45 -5.11 10.98 -10.11
N PHE A 46 -5.57 9.82 -10.59
CA PHE A 46 -5.92 9.59 -12.00
C PHE A 46 -7.05 8.57 -12.10
N ASP A 47 -7.85 8.62 -13.16
CA ASP A 47 -9.01 7.72 -13.35
C ASP A 47 -8.66 6.21 -13.42
N GLU A 48 -7.44 5.88 -13.82
CA GLU A 48 -6.91 4.49 -13.83
C GLU A 48 -6.09 4.17 -12.56
N GLY A 49 -5.97 5.13 -11.65
CA GLY A 49 -5.17 5.03 -10.45
C GLY A 49 -5.89 4.32 -9.31
N PHE A 50 -5.29 4.41 -8.12
CA PHE A 50 -5.93 3.96 -6.89
C PHE A 50 -5.36 4.74 -5.70
N ALA A 51 -6.18 4.91 -4.68
CA ALA A 51 -5.73 5.45 -3.40
C ALA A 51 -4.87 4.45 -2.64
N ILE A 52 -3.88 4.96 -1.90
CA ILE A 52 -3.01 4.20 -1.02
C ILE A 52 -3.19 4.73 0.40
N LYS A 53 -3.49 3.85 1.34
CA LYS A 53 -3.52 4.15 2.77
C LYS A 53 -2.42 3.37 3.47
N ILE A 54 -1.72 4.02 4.39
CA ILE A 54 -0.72 3.37 5.24
C ILE A 54 -1.16 3.54 6.68
N GLU A 55 -1.40 2.43 7.37
CA GLU A 55 -1.73 2.40 8.79
C GLU A 55 -0.51 1.88 9.56
N VAL A 56 0.02 2.70 10.46
CA VAL A 56 1.17 2.37 11.31
C VAL A 56 0.65 2.12 12.71
N ASN A 57 0.87 0.91 13.20
CA ASN A 57 0.63 0.51 14.59
C ASN A 57 1.98 0.30 15.30
N PRO A 58 2.02 0.11 16.63
CA PRO A 58 3.28 -0.05 17.35
C PRO A 58 4.15 -1.24 16.89
N ASP A 59 3.53 -2.29 16.33
CA ASP A 59 4.20 -3.56 15.99
C ASP A 59 4.14 -3.93 14.50
N ARG A 60 3.47 -3.12 13.66
CA ARG A 60 3.29 -3.43 12.24
C ARG A 60 2.94 -2.19 11.42
N ILE A 61 3.18 -2.30 10.12
CA ILE A 61 2.68 -1.35 9.11
C ILE A 61 1.79 -2.11 8.14
N THR A 62 0.58 -1.61 7.89
CA THR A 62 -0.32 -2.14 6.88
C THR A 62 -0.46 -1.14 5.74
N VAL A 63 -0.08 -1.55 4.53
CA VAL A 63 -0.25 -0.77 3.30
C VAL A 63 -1.48 -1.29 2.58
N ILE A 64 -2.47 -0.44 2.38
CA ILE A 64 -3.76 -0.74 1.75
C ILE A 64 -3.82 0.00 0.42
N ALA A 65 -4.19 -0.69 -0.65
CA ALA A 65 -4.31 -0.15 -2.00
C ALA A 65 -5.56 -0.71 -2.67
N SER A 66 -6.58 0.14 -2.82
CA SER A 66 -7.93 -0.31 -3.16
C SER A 66 -8.41 -1.39 -2.17
N GLY A 67 -8.81 -2.58 -2.62
CA GLY A 67 -9.16 -3.71 -1.75
C GLY A 67 -8.01 -4.66 -1.38
N ALA A 68 -6.79 -4.42 -1.89
CA ALA A 68 -5.61 -5.19 -1.51
C ALA A 68 -4.93 -4.58 -0.28
N HIS A 69 -4.30 -5.40 0.56
CA HIS A 69 -3.49 -4.92 1.67
C HIS A 69 -2.27 -5.81 1.91
N MET A 70 -1.18 -5.24 2.38
CA MET A 70 0.01 -5.98 2.80
C MET A 70 0.39 -5.52 4.20
N THR A 71 0.49 -6.47 5.12
CA THR A 71 0.93 -6.22 6.50
C THR A 71 2.37 -6.65 6.64
N LEU A 72 3.20 -5.74 7.15
CA LEU A 72 4.61 -5.95 7.43
C LEU A 72 4.79 -5.90 8.95
N ASN A 73 5.23 -7.00 9.56
CA ASN A 73 5.32 -7.11 11.02
C ASN A 73 6.74 -6.79 11.50
N LEU A 74 6.87 -6.04 12.60
CA LEU A 74 8.17 -5.61 13.13
C LEU A 74 9.10 -6.78 13.49
N ASN A 75 8.55 -7.92 13.90
CA ASN A 75 9.32 -9.13 14.22
C ASN A 75 9.96 -9.82 12.99
N GLU A 76 9.59 -9.43 11.77
CA GLU A 76 10.18 -9.92 10.51
C GLU A 76 11.38 -9.07 10.05
N TYR A 77 11.67 -7.97 10.75
CA TYR A 77 12.73 -7.02 10.43
C TYR A 77 13.68 -6.81 11.61
N LYS A 78 14.87 -6.26 11.34
CA LYS A 78 15.88 -6.06 12.40
C LYS A 78 15.48 -4.96 13.38
N ASN A 79 14.76 -3.94 12.90
CA ASN A 79 14.32 -2.79 13.68
C ASN A 79 13.22 -1.98 12.96
N ALA A 80 12.71 -0.96 13.65
CA ALA A 80 11.70 -0.04 13.15
C ALA A 80 12.11 0.69 11.86
N ASP A 81 13.39 1.09 11.75
CA ASP A 81 13.90 1.82 10.58
C ASP A 81 13.86 0.97 9.32
N GLU A 82 14.23 -0.31 9.42
CA GLU A 82 14.19 -1.25 8.30
C GLU A 82 12.75 -1.53 7.86
N LEU A 83 11.83 -1.76 8.81
CA LEU A 83 10.41 -1.95 8.51
C LEU A 83 9.81 -0.71 7.82
N ALA A 84 10.05 0.49 8.36
CA ALA A 84 9.57 1.74 7.76
C ALA A 84 10.13 1.96 6.35
N ALA A 85 11.42 1.68 6.14
CA ALA A 85 12.05 1.79 4.81
C ALA A 85 11.43 0.83 3.79
N GLN A 86 11.11 -0.39 4.21
CA GLN A 86 10.47 -1.39 3.35
C GLN A 86 9.03 -1.03 3.01
N ALA A 87 8.25 -0.57 3.99
CA ALA A 87 6.90 -0.07 3.75
C ALA A 87 6.89 1.09 2.75
N LEU A 88 7.80 2.06 2.91
CA LEU A 88 7.93 3.19 1.98
C LEU A 88 8.43 2.75 0.60
N GLY A 89 9.29 1.73 0.53
CA GLY A 89 9.68 1.09 -0.73
C GLY A 89 8.47 0.52 -1.48
N LEU A 90 7.56 -0.17 -0.78
CA LEU A 90 6.32 -0.68 -1.35
C LEU A 90 5.39 0.46 -1.81
N VAL A 91 5.21 1.50 -1.00
CA VAL A 91 4.41 2.68 -1.37
C VAL A 91 4.97 3.35 -2.62
N ARG A 92 6.30 3.50 -2.71
CA ARG A 92 6.97 4.03 -3.91
C ARG A 92 6.66 3.20 -5.15
N ASP A 93 6.72 1.87 -5.04
CA ASP A 93 6.39 0.98 -6.16
C ASP A 93 4.93 1.11 -6.58
N LEU A 94 4.01 1.18 -5.62
CA LEU A 94 2.58 1.37 -5.85
C LEU A 94 2.23 2.71 -6.48
N LEU A 95 3.07 3.73 -6.30
CA LEU A 95 2.97 5.03 -6.97
C LEU A 95 3.61 5.05 -8.36
N SER A 96 4.29 3.97 -8.75
CA SER A 96 5.02 3.86 -10.01
C SER A 96 4.33 2.94 -11.01
N PRO A 97 4.65 3.05 -12.31
CA PRO A 97 4.15 2.09 -13.30
C PRO A 97 4.77 0.70 -13.15
N GLY A 98 5.71 0.48 -12.22
CA GLY A 98 6.31 -0.84 -11.95
C GLY A 98 5.40 -1.76 -11.14
N MET A 99 4.32 -1.25 -10.55
CA MET A 99 3.35 -2.04 -9.78
C MET A 99 1.92 -1.67 -10.16
N ARG A 100 0.99 -2.62 -10.04
CA ARG A 100 -0.44 -2.41 -10.31
C ARG A 100 -1.30 -3.30 -9.41
N ILE A 101 -2.57 -2.94 -9.28
CA ILE A 101 -3.58 -3.77 -8.64
C ILE A 101 -4.42 -4.46 -9.71
N ARG A 102 -4.53 -5.78 -9.63
CA ARG A 102 -5.51 -6.56 -10.39
C ARG A 102 -6.70 -6.88 -9.50
N GLU A 103 -7.88 -6.45 -9.90
CA GLU A 103 -9.14 -6.72 -9.22
C GLU A 103 -10.01 -7.66 -10.05
N ARG A 104 -10.55 -8.70 -9.43
CA ARG A 104 -11.55 -9.59 -10.02
C ARG A 104 -12.92 -9.26 -9.46
N LEU A 105 -13.90 -9.23 -10.35
CA LEU A 105 -15.27 -8.91 -10.03
C LEU A 105 -16.20 -10.06 -10.42
N ALA A 106 -17.29 -10.20 -9.66
CA ALA A 106 -18.37 -11.13 -9.93
C ALA A 106 -19.69 -10.37 -9.89
N GLY A 107 -20.34 -10.24 -11.05
CA GLY A 107 -21.54 -9.40 -11.20
C GLY A 107 -21.24 -7.91 -10.96
N GLY A 108 -20.04 -7.44 -11.29
CA GLY A 108 -19.61 -6.05 -11.08
C GLY A 108 -19.12 -5.73 -9.66
N ILE A 109 -19.15 -6.70 -8.74
CA ILE A 109 -18.70 -6.52 -7.36
C ILE A 109 -17.30 -7.15 -7.18
N PRO A 110 -16.29 -6.40 -6.69
CA PRO A 110 -14.98 -6.94 -6.38
C PRO A 110 -15.01 -8.09 -5.36
N TYR A 111 -14.23 -9.14 -5.60
CA TYR A 111 -14.11 -10.27 -4.67
C TYR A 111 -12.68 -10.80 -4.50
N LYS A 112 -11.74 -10.35 -5.34
CA LYS A 112 -10.35 -10.78 -5.28
C LYS A 112 -9.43 -9.68 -5.80
N TRP A 113 -8.31 -9.48 -5.13
CA TRP A 113 -7.31 -8.47 -5.46
C TRP A 113 -5.92 -9.07 -5.43
N ALA A 114 -5.03 -8.53 -6.25
CA ALA A 114 -3.62 -8.89 -6.24
C ALA A 114 -2.73 -7.68 -6.48
N PHE A 115 -1.62 -7.64 -5.74
CA PHE A 115 -0.47 -6.84 -6.13
C PHE A 115 0.27 -7.54 -7.28
N GLU A 116 0.48 -6.83 -8.37
CA GLU A 116 1.33 -7.30 -9.46
C GLU A 116 2.52 -6.36 -9.67
N THR A 117 3.70 -6.93 -9.78
CA THR A 117 4.95 -6.22 -10.08
C THR A 117 5.41 -6.53 -11.50
N TYR A 118 5.95 -5.54 -12.20
CA TYR A 118 6.52 -5.72 -13.53
C TYR A 118 8.01 -6.04 -13.44
N GLN A 119 8.38 -7.27 -13.78
CA GLN A 119 9.75 -7.76 -13.71
C GLN A 119 10.08 -8.55 -14.98
N ASN A 120 11.26 -8.29 -15.58
CA ASN A 120 11.75 -9.00 -16.75
C ASN A 120 10.73 -9.09 -17.90
N GLY A 121 10.04 -7.97 -18.18
CA GLY A 121 9.08 -7.88 -19.28
C GLY A 121 7.71 -8.52 -19.02
N ARG A 122 7.45 -8.99 -17.79
CA ARG A 122 6.19 -9.66 -17.43
C ARG A 122 5.63 -9.17 -16.11
N TRP A 123 4.30 -9.23 -16.00
CA TRP A 123 3.60 -9.00 -14.74
C TRP A 123 3.63 -10.26 -13.90
N LEU A 124 4.12 -10.14 -12.67
CA LEU A 124 4.16 -11.19 -11.67
C LEU A 124 3.19 -10.86 -10.55
N THR A 125 2.25 -11.76 -10.29
CA THR A 125 1.38 -11.69 -9.12
C THR A 125 2.19 -12.04 -7.88
N MET A 126 2.22 -11.15 -6.89
CA MET A 126 2.86 -11.41 -5.59
C MET A 126 1.99 -12.31 -4.73
N GLU A 127 0.76 -11.86 -4.46
CA GLU A 127 -0.21 -12.56 -3.65
C GLU A 127 -1.64 -12.20 -4.09
N TRP A 128 -2.57 -13.11 -3.83
CA TRP A 128 -4.00 -12.89 -3.99
C TRP A 128 -4.69 -12.80 -2.65
N ILE A 129 -5.48 -11.75 -2.46
CA ILE A 129 -6.38 -11.56 -1.32
C ILE A 129 -7.80 -11.64 -1.86
N GLY A 130 -8.73 -12.24 -1.12
CA GLY A 130 -10.10 -12.35 -1.59
C GLY A 130 -11.09 -12.67 -0.50
N LEU A 131 -12.35 -12.41 -0.82
CA LEU A 131 -13.47 -12.75 0.04
C LEU A 131 -13.71 -14.26 0.03
N ILE A 132 -14.09 -14.81 1.18
CA ILE A 132 -14.54 -16.21 1.29
C ILE A 132 -15.93 -16.36 0.68
N PHE A 133 -16.83 -15.40 0.97
CA PHE A 133 -18.20 -15.37 0.45
C PHE A 133 -18.36 -14.24 -0.55
N TRP A 134 -18.82 -14.57 -1.75
CA TRP A 134 -19.04 -13.63 -2.83
C TRP A 134 -19.97 -14.24 -3.89
N ASN A 135 -20.47 -13.43 -4.83
CA ASN A 135 -21.47 -13.84 -5.81
C ASN A 135 -20.93 -14.84 -6.87
N TYR A 136 -20.89 -16.13 -6.55
CA TYR A 136 -20.37 -17.19 -7.43
C TYR A 136 -21.04 -17.26 -8.81
N PHE A 137 -22.29 -16.87 -8.93
CA PHE A 137 -23.02 -16.95 -10.19
C PHE A 137 -22.93 -15.67 -11.04
N GLY A 138 -22.33 -14.61 -10.49
CA GLY A 138 -22.11 -13.36 -11.20
C GLY A 138 -21.12 -13.50 -12.37
N LYS A 139 -21.35 -12.74 -13.44
CA LYS A 139 -20.42 -12.64 -14.58
C LYS A 139 -19.03 -12.22 -14.10
N ARG A 140 -18.00 -12.91 -14.60
CA ARG A 140 -16.59 -12.62 -14.32
C ARG A 140 -16.08 -11.48 -15.16
N THR A 141 -15.49 -10.50 -14.50
CA THR A 141 -14.73 -9.43 -15.14
C THR A 141 -13.50 -9.12 -14.32
N GLU A 142 -12.55 -8.41 -14.92
CA GLU A 142 -11.35 -7.93 -14.23
C GLU A 142 -11.21 -6.43 -14.48
N LYS A 143 -10.60 -5.73 -13.51
CA LYS A 143 -10.15 -4.34 -13.61
C LYS A 143 -8.68 -4.27 -13.21
N ILE A 144 -7.95 -3.38 -13.85
CA ILE A 144 -6.54 -3.11 -13.57
C ILE A 144 -6.42 -1.65 -13.17
N TYR A 145 -5.80 -1.40 -12.02
CA TYR A 145 -5.50 -0.07 -11.53
C TYR A 145 -3.99 0.13 -11.44
N GLN A 146 -3.49 1.28 -11.87
CA GLN A 146 -2.07 1.57 -11.93
C GLN A 146 -1.80 3.07 -11.77
N ASN A 147 -1.03 3.42 -10.74
CA ASN A 147 -0.54 4.78 -10.58
C ASN A 147 0.70 5.03 -11.47
N LYS A 148 0.92 6.28 -11.85
CA LYS A 148 2.01 6.70 -12.75
C LYS A 148 2.72 7.97 -12.23
N VAL A 149 2.71 8.16 -10.91
CA VAL A 149 3.14 9.39 -10.22
C VAL A 149 4.66 9.48 -10.12
N LEU A 150 5.29 8.34 -9.81
CA LEU A 150 6.74 8.21 -9.66
C LEU A 150 7.32 7.32 -10.78
N PRO A 151 8.58 7.54 -11.17
CA PRO A 151 9.27 6.60 -12.05
C PRO A 151 9.47 5.25 -11.35
N ALA A 152 9.45 4.16 -12.13
CA ALA A 152 9.79 2.84 -11.62
C ALA A 152 11.23 2.82 -11.09
N ARG A 153 11.50 1.98 -10.08
CA ARG A 153 12.87 1.74 -9.60
C ARG A 153 13.69 1.06 -10.70
N LYS A 154 14.97 1.44 -10.81
CA LYS A 154 15.94 0.82 -11.71
C LYS A 154 16.48 -0.47 -11.11
#